data_AF-A0A0F9F4I9-F1
#
_entry.id   AF-A0A0F9F4I9-F1
#
_cell.length_a   1.000
_cell.length_b   1.000
_cell.length_c   1.000
_cell.angle_alpha   90.00
_cell.angle_beta   90.00
_cell.angle_gamma   90.00
#
_symmetry.space_group_name_H-M   'P 1'
#
loop_
_entity.id
_entity.type
_entity.pdbx_description
1 polymer ?
#
loop_
_entity_poly.entity_id
_entity_poly.type
_entity_poly.pdbx_seq_one_letter_code
_entity_poly.pdbx_strand_id
1 'polypeptide(L)' 'MEKKRIGVGMIGYGFMGKAHTNASRKLPLFYPSRAIPVLKGICGRKIDKVREAVEKFGYEYSTREW' A
#
# COMPACT_ATOMS: atom_id res chain seq x y z
N MET A 1 18.83 -16.74 -0.63
CA MET A 1 18.85 -15.35 -0.14
C MET A 1 17.46 -14.99 0.34
N GLU A 2 17.34 -14.55 1.58
CA GLU A 2 16.07 -14.09 2.17
C GLU A 2 15.56 -12.84 1.45
N LYS A 3 14.25 -12.76 1.21
CA LYS A 3 13.63 -11.58 0.55
C LYS A 3 13.33 -10.52 1.61
N LYS A 4 13.92 -9.32 1.46
CA LYS A 4 13.74 -8.21 2.40
C LYS A 4 12.31 -7.68 2.34
N ARG A 5 11.61 -7.58 3.47
CA ARG A 5 10.28 -6.98 3.53
C ARG A 5 10.43 -5.45 3.60
N ILE A 6 9.76 -4.73 2.71
CA ILE A 6 9.81 -3.26 2.64
C ILE A 6 8.41 -2.70 2.87
N GLY A 7 8.26 -1.88 3.89
CA GLY A 7 7.01 -1.17 4.16
C GLY A 7 6.74 -0.11 3.10
N VAL A 8 5.53 -0.11 2.55
CA VAL A 8 5.06 0.89 1.58
C VAL A 8 4.01 1.76 2.24
N GLY A 9 4.26 3.07 2.22
CA GLY A 9 3.28 4.11 2.54
C GLY A 9 2.67 4.68 1.26
N MET A 10 1.35 4.91 1.26
CA MET A 10 0.62 5.47 0.12
C MET A 10 -0.04 6.79 0.52
N ILE A 11 0.20 7.86 -0.24
CA ILE A 11 -0.51 9.14 -0.07
C ILE A 11 -1.55 9.24 -1.19
N GLY A 12 -2.82 9.14 -0.83
CA GLY A 12 -3.94 9.13 -1.75
C GLY A 12 -4.50 7.73 -2.01
N TYR A 13 -5.82 7.59 -1.86
CA TYR A 13 -6.56 6.32 -2.01
C TYR A 13 -7.47 6.29 -3.25
N GLY A 14 -7.43 7.34 -4.08
CA GLY A 14 -8.23 7.45 -5.30
C GLY A 14 -7.74 6.52 -6.43
N PHE A 15 -8.03 6.90 -7.68
CA PHE A 15 -7.69 6.08 -8.85
C PHE A 15 -6.20 5.69 -8.90
N MET A 16 -5.29 6.65 -8.78
CA MET A 16 -3.85 6.36 -8.79
C MET A 16 -3.40 5.57 -7.56
N GLY A 17 -3.96 5.85 -6.39
CA GLY A 17 -3.70 5.06 -5.18
C GLY A 17 -4.02 3.58 -5.37
N LYS A 18 -5.15 3.27 -6.00
CA LYS A 18 -5.52 1.89 -6.39
C LYS A 18 -4.51 1.29 -7.37
N ALA A 19 -4.10 2.04 -8.39
CA ALA A 19 -3.15 1.56 -9.40
C ALA A 19 -1.79 1.21 -8.77
N HIS A 20 -1.21 2.11 -7.97
CA HIS A 20 0.06 1.88 -7.27
C HIS A 20 -0.04 0.75 -6.23
N THR A 21 -1.17 0.63 -5.54
CA THR A 21 -1.41 -0.48 -4.61
C THR A 21 -1.44 -1.82 -5.34
N ASN A 22 -2.13 -1.90 -6.49
CA ASN A 22 -2.16 -3.10 -7.32
C ASN A 22 -0.76 -3.45 -7.86
N ALA A 23 0.01 -2.46 -8.29
CA ALA A 23 1.39 -2.67 -8.71
C ALA A 23 2.25 -3.24 -7.57
N SER A 24 2.17 -2.67 -6.37
CA SER A 24 2.92 -3.14 -5.19
C SER A 24 2.60 -4.60 -4.84
N ARG A 25 1.33 -5.00 -4.92
CA ARG A 25 0.91 -6.39 -4.67
C ARG A 25 1.38 -7.37 -5.74
N LYS A 26 1.39 -6.93 -7.00
CA LYS A 26 1.73 -7.78 -8.14
C LYS A 26 3.22 -7.80 -8.46
N LEU A 27 4.00 -6.86 -7.94
CA LEU A 27 5.43 -6.75 -8.20
C LEU A 27 6.18 -8.09 -8.02
N PRO A 28 5.94 -8.88 -6.94
CA PRO A 28 6.63 -10.16 -6.76
C PRO A 28 6.21 -11.27 -7.73
N LEU A 29 5.07 -11.10 -8.42
CA LEU A 29 4.57 -12.07 -9.41
C LEU A 29 5.28 -11.90 -10.76
N PHE A 30 5.57 -10.65 -11.15
CA PHE A 30 6.20 -10.33 -12.42
C PHE A 30 7.72 -10.31 -12.34
N TYR A 31 8.25 -9.94 -11.18
CA TYR A 31 9.68 -9.84 -10.96
C TYR A 31 10.05 -10.72 -9.77
N PRO A 32 11.01 -11.66 -9.94
CA PRO A 32 11.63 -12.35 -8.81
C PRO A 32 12.46 -11.35 -8.01
N SER A 33 11.76 -10.50 -7.25
CA SER A 33 12.31 -9.37 -6.53
C SER A 33 13.02 -9.84 -5.26
N ARG A 34 14.14 -9.20 -4.96
CA ARG A 34 14.84 -9.32 -3.66
C ARG A 34 14.07 -8.64 -2.52
N ALA A 35 13.05 -7.84 -2.85
CA ALA A 35 12.20 -7.15 -1.89
C ALA A 35 10.72 -7.54 -2.04
N ILE A 36 10.04 -7.76 -0.92
CA ILE A 36 8.59 -7.98 -0.84
C ILE A 36 7.95 -6.72 -0.27
N PRO A 37 7.12 -6.00 -1.07
CA PRO A 37 6.35 -4.87 -0.57
C PRO A 37 5.32 -5.33 0.48
N VAL A 38 5.22 -4.59 1.57
CA VAL A 38 4.20 -4.75 2.61
C VAL A 38 3.42 -3.44 2.67
N LEU A 39 2.12 -3.50 2.44
CA LEU A 39 1.25 -2.32 2.50
C LEU A 39 1.11 -1.89 3.97
N LYS A 40 1.89 -0.91 4.39
CA LYS A 40 1.97 -0.49 5.81
C LYS A 40 0.92 0.56 6.13
N GLY A 41 1.05 1.73 5.53
CA GLY A 41 0.17 2.87 5.82
C GLY A 41 -0.45 3.45 4.56
N ILE A 42 -1.68 3.92 4.66
CA ILE A 42 -2.31 4.73 3.62
C ILE A 42 -2.83 6.03 4.21
N CYS A 43 -2.67 7.12 3.47
CA CYS A 43 -2.93 8.47 3.93
C CYS A 43 -3.88 9.23 3.02
N GLY A 44 -4.68 10.12 3.62
CA GLY A 44 -5.54 11.05 2.89
C GLY A 44 -6.34 11.96 3.81
N ARG A 45 -6.95 13.00 3.23
CA ARG A 45 -7.65 14.05 3.98
C ARG A 45 -8.92 13.58 4.72
N LYS A 46 -9.67 12.64 4.13
CA LYS A 46 -10.95 12.14 4.66
C LYS A 46 -10.73 10.79 5.35
N ILE A 47 -10.52 10.79 6.68
CA ILE A 47 -10.11 9.58 7.42
C ILE A 47 -11.05 8.38 7.22
N ASP A 48 -12.37 8.61 7.15
CA ASP A 48 -13.33 7.53 6.93
C ASP A 48 -13.10 6.82 5.58
N LYS A 49 -12.79 7.60 4.54
CA LYS A 49 -12.45 7.05 3.22
C LYS A 49 -11.09 6.37 3.19
N VAL A 50 -10.15 6.82 4.02
CA VAL A 50 -8.83 6.16 4.15
C VAL A 50 -8.97 4.83 4.91
N ARG A 51 -9.84 4.77 5.93
CA ARG A 51 -10.19 3.53 6.65
C ARG A 51 -10.87 2.51 5.73
N GLU A 52 -11.83 2.93 4.91
CA GLU A 52 -12.40 2.07 3.86
C GLU A 52 -11.30 1.51 2.92
N ALA A 53 -10.29 2.32 2.60
CA ALA A 53 -9.18 1.90 1.75
C ALA A 53 -8.22 0.92 2.45
N VAL A 54 -8.01 1.05 3.76
CA VAL A 54 -7.28 0.08 4.58
C VAL A 54 -7.91 -1.30 4.45
N GLU A 55 -9.21 -1.40 4.72
CA GLU A 55 -9.95 -2.67 4.66
C GLU A 55 -9.96 -3.24 3.24
N LYS A 56 -10.22 -2.38 2.24
CA LYS A 56 -10.34 -2.81 0.84
C LYS A 56 -9.02 -3.29 0.24
N PHE A 57 -7.92 -2.64 0.58
CA PHE A 57 -6.63 -2.86 -0.08
C PHE A 57 -5.65 -3.68 0.76
N GLY A 58 -5.89 -3.81 2.06
CA GLY A 58 -5.05 -4.56 3.00
C GLY A 58 -3.83 -3.77 3.48
N TYR A 59 -3.98 -2.47 3.73
CA TYR A 59 -2.98 -1.71 4.50
C TYR A 59 -3.11 -2.05 5.98
N GLU A 60 -2.07 -1.83 6.79
CA GLU A 60 -2.14 -2.07 8.24
C GLU A 60 -2.77 -0.91 9.00
N TYR A 61 -2.56 0.34 8.56
CA TYR A 61 -3.16 1.51 9.20
C TYR A 61 -3.52 2.63 8.21
N SER A 62 -4.41 3.51 8.66
CA SER A 62 -4.77 4.75 7.99
C SER A 62 -4.20 5.93 8.79
N THR A 63 -3.80 6.99 8.10
CA THR A 63 -3.39 8.26 8.72
C THR A 63 -3.93 9.45 7.94
N ARG A 64 -4.02 10.61 8.60
CA ARG A 64 -4.21 11.93 7.95
C ARG A 64 -2.94 12.77 7.97
N GLU A 65 -1.93 12.32 8.70
CA GLU A 65 -0.64 12.96 8.86
C GLU A 65 0.32 12.29 7.88
N TRP A 66 0.78 13.06 6.91
CA TRP A 66 1.76 12.67 5.90
C TRP A 66 2.93 13.65 5.90
#